data_AF-A0A382PK61-F1
#
_entry.id   AF-A0A382PK61-F1
#
_cell.length_a   1.000
_cell.length_b   1.000
_cell.length_c   1.000
_cell.angle_alpha   90.00
_cell.angle_beta   90.00
_cell.angle_gamma   90.00
#
_symmetry.space_group_name_H-M   'P 1'
#
loop_
_entity.id
_entity.type
_entity.pdbx_description
1 polymer ?
#
loop_
_entity_poly.entity_id
_entity_poly.type
_entity_poly.pdbx_seq_one_letter_code
_entity_poly.pdbx_strand_id
1 'polypeptide(L)' 'VIKKLSIKKSLLYLNISILIILVMVGVKDYLSGQSLGGDYWGTLIMFFAILPGTIHMQNK' A
#
# COMPACT_ATOMS: atom_id res chain seq x y z
N VAL A 1 -23.28 -4.16 14.98
CA VAL A 1 -23.07 -5.43 14.24
C VAL A 1 -21.67 -5.39 13.62
N ILE A 2 -20.67 -5.91 14.33
CA ILE A 2 -19.31 -6.01 13.79
C ILE A 2 -19.34 -7.17 12.79
N LYS A 3 -19.48 -6.85 11.50
CA LYS A 3 -19.37 -7.85 10.42
C LYS A 3 -18.01 -8.53 10.60
N LYS A 4 -18.01 -9.85 10.77
CA LYS A 4 -16.81 -10.68 10.84
C LYS A 4 -15.95 -10.38 9.61
N LEU A 5 -14.92 -9.57 9.78
CA LEU A 5 -14.04 -9.17 8.69
C LEU A 5 -13.27 -10.41 8.27
N SER A 6 -13.48 -10.87 7.04
CA SER A 6 -12.69 -11.98 6.50
C SER A 6 -11.21 -11.62 6.58
N ILE A 7 -10.36 -12.59 6.97
CA ILE A 7 -8.90 -12.43 7.05
C ILE A 7 -8.36 -11.84 5.75
N LYS A 8 -8.90 -12.28 4.60
CA LYS A 8 -8.59 -11.72 3.29
C LYS A 8 -8.83 -10.21 3.29
N LYS A 9 -10.05 -9.76 3.62
CA LYS A 9 -10.43 -8.33 3.63
C LYS A 9 -9.53 -7.50 4.55
N SER A 10 -9.21 -8.02 5.74
CA SER A 10 -8.27 -7.37 6.66
C SER A 10 -6.90 -7.14 6.00
N LEU A 11 -6.38 -8.15 5.30
CA LEU A 11 -5.09 -8.10 4.62
C LEU A 11 -5.05 -7.05 3.50
N LEU A 12 -6.15 -6.88 2.78
CA LEU A 12 -6.27 -5.83 1.76
C LEU A 12 -6.31 -4.44 2.36
N TYR A 13 -7.09 -4.22 3.42
CA TYR A 13 -7.09 -2.94 4.12
C TYR A 13 -5.73 -2.59 4.69
N LEU A 14 -4.99 -3.58 5.21
CA LEU A 14 -3.63 -3.40 5.71
C LEU A 14 -2.66 -3.02 4.57
N ASN A 15 -2.77 -3.68 3.41
CA ASN A 15 -1.95 -3.36 2.24
C ASN A 15 -2.24 -1.93 1.72
N ILE A 16 -3.51 -1.55 1.61
CA ILE A 16 -3.90 -0.18 1.23
C ILE A 16 -3.39 0.85 2.24
N SER A 17 -3.48 0.56 3.55
CA SER A 17 -3.00 1.45 4.60
C SER A 17 -1.49 1.69 4.51
N ILE A 18 -0.70 0.63 4.29
CA ILE A 18 0.74 0.73 4.08
C ILE A 18 1.06 1.58 2.84
N LEU A 19 0.31 1.37 1.76
CA LEU A 19 0.50 2.09 0.50
C LEU A 19 0.24 3.59 0.67
N ILE A 20 -0.80 3.98 1.42
CA ILE A 20 -1.09 5.38 1.75
C ILE A 20 0.03 6.00 2.59
N ILE A 21 0.51 5.29 3.61
CA ILE A 21 1.61 5.78 4.47
C ILE A 21 2.87 5.98 3.64
N LEU A 22 3.21 5.00 2.80
CA LEU A 22 4.37 5.09 1.91
C LEU A 22 4.23 6.31 1.01
N VAL A 23 3.12 6.48 0.30
CA VAL A 23 2.90 7.66 -0.56
C VAL A 23 3.05 8.98 0.23
N MET A 24 2.49 9.07 1.44
CA MET A 24 2.66 10.27 2.27
C MET A 24 4.12 10.53 2.68
N VAL A 25 4.89 9.48 2.97
CA VAL A 25 6.33 9.61 3.24
C VAL A 25 7.08 10.12 2.00
N GLY A 26 6.73 9.60 0.81
CA GLY A 26 7.33 10.03 -0.46
C GLY A 26 7.03 11.48 -0.80
N VAL A 27 5.77 11.91 -0.59
CA VAL A 27 5.37 13.31 -0.77
C VAL A 27 6.09 14.21 0.23
N LYS A 28 6.17 13.82 1.52
CA LYS A 28 6.86 14.60 2.55
C LYS A 28 8.34 14.77 2.24
N ASP A 29 9.00 13.72 1.77
CA ASP A 29 10.40 13.73 1.37
C ASP A 29 10.65 14.60 0.14
N TYR A 30 9.80 14.44 -0.89
CA TYR A 30 9.82 15.31 -2.06
C TYR A 30 9.69 16.80 -1.69
N LEU A 31 8.77 17.14 -0.77
CA LEU A 31 8.58 18.50 -0.29
C LEU A 31 9.71 19.01 0.62
N SER A 32 10.45 18.13 1.30
CA SER A 32 11.58 18.50 2.15
C SER A 32 12.88 18.66 1.38
N GLY A 33 12.89 18.37 0.07
CA GLY A 33 14.08 18.40 -0.78
C GLY A 33 15.07 17.26 -0.47
N GLN A 34 14.67 16.30 0.38
CA GLN A 34 15.39 15.06 0.57
C GLN A 34 14.97 14.08 -0.54
N SER A 35 15.85 13.13 -0.84
CA SER A 35 15.58 12.12 -1.87
C SER A 35 15.64 10.74 -1.23
N LEU A 36 14.47 10.13 -1.08
CA LEU A 36 14.35 8.71 -0.78
C LEU A 36 14.98 7.93 -1.92
N GLY A 37 15.87 7.00 -1.55
CA GLY A 37 16.65 6.21 -2.50
C GLY A 37 15.79 5.30 -3.39
N GLY A 38 16.44 4.72 -4.41
CA GLY A 38 15.78 3.83 -5.38
C GLY A 38 15.05 2.64 -4.74
N ASP A 39 15.53 2.13 -3.60
CA ASP A 39 14.90 1.03 -2.87
C ASP A 39 13.49 1.37 -2.38
N TYR A 40 13.28 2.62 -1.94
CA TYR A 40 11.98 3.10 -1.50
C TYR A 40 11.00 3.16 -2.68
N TRP A 41 11.42 3.73 -3.80
CA TRP A 41 10.60 3.83 -5.01
C TRP A 41 10.30 2.45 -5.62
N GLY A 42 11.28 1.55 -5.60
CA GLY A 42 11.11 0.16 -6.04
C GLY A 42 10.09 -0.58 -5.18
N THR A 43 10.14 -0.38 -3.86
CA THR A 43 9.15 -0.93 -2.92
C THR A 43 7.75 -0.38 -3.22
N LEU A 44 7.63 0.93 -3.49
CA LEU A 44 6.36 1.57 -3.84
C LEU A 44 5.72 0.96 -5.10
N ILE A 45 6.52 0.80 -6.16
CA ILE A 45 6.09 0.23 -7.44
C ILE A 45 5.66 -1.23 -7.25
N MET A 46 6.42 -2.01 -6.47
CA MET A 46 6.07 -3.39 -6.16
C MET A 46 4.70 -3.49 -5.47
N PHE A 47 4.44 -2.62 -4.49
CA PHE A 47 3.14 -2.55 -3.82
C PHE A 47 1.99 -2.21 -4.77
N PHE A 48 2.20 -1.28 -5.71
CA PHE A 48 1.21 -1.01 -6.76
C PHE A 48 0.99 -2.19 -7.70
N ALA A 49 2.04 -2.93 -8.05
CA ALA A 49 1.96 -4.07 -8.96
C ALA A 49 1.16 -5.26 -8.36
N ILE A 50 1.25 -5.49 -7.05
CA ILE A 50 0.52 -6.58 -6.37
C ILE A 50 -0.92 -6.20 -5.98
N LEU A 51 -1.27 -4.91 -6.03
CA LEU A 51 -2.58 -4.40 -5.62
C LEU A 51 -3.74 -4.96 -6.48
N PRO A 52 -3.67 -5.00 -7.83
CA PRO A 52 -4.74 -5.57 -8.65
C PRO A 52 -4.96 -7.07 -8.35
N GLY A 53 -3.89 -7.84 -8.15
CA GLY A 53 -3.97 -9.26 -7.84
C GLY A 53 -4.60 -9.52 -6.47
N THR A 54 -4.26 -8.72 -5.47
CA THR A 54 -4.86 -8.81 -4.13
C THR A 54 -6.33 -8.38 -4.12
N ILE A 55 -6.72 -7.36 -4.88
CA ILE A 55 -8.13 -6.97 -5.08
C ILE A 55 -8.92 -8.09 -5.77
N HIS A 56 -8.37 -8.67 -6.84
CA HIS A 56 -9.03 -9.76 -7.56
C HIS A 56 -9.30 -10.99 -6.68
N MET A 57 -8.36 -11.35 -5.79
CA MET A 57 -8.53 -12.45 -4.82
C MET A 57 -9.62 -12.22 -3.75
N GLN A 58 -10.09 -10.98 -3.59
CA GLN A 58 -11.14 -10.62 -2.63
C GLN A 58 -12.53 -10.73 -3.22
N ASN A 59 -12.62 -10.57 -4.54
CA ASN A 59 -13.87 -10.64 -5.30
C ASN A 59 -14.22 -12.08 -5.72
N LYS A 60 -13.37 -13.06 -5.40
CA LYS A 60 -13.60 -14.51 -5.50
C LYS A 60 -13.88 -15.11 -4.13
#